data_AF-A0A4U1CTT7-F1
#
_entry.id   AF-A0A4U1CTT7-F1
#
_cell.length_a   1.000
_cell.length_b   1.000
_cell.length_c   1.000
_cell.angle_alpha   90.00
_cell.angle_beta   90.00
_cell.angle_gamma   90.00
#
_symmetry.space_group_name_H-M   'P 1'
#
loop_
_entity.id
_entity.type
_entity.pdbx_description
1 polymer ?
#
loop_
_entity_poly.entity_id
_entity_poly.type
_entity_poly.pdbx_seq_one_letter_code
_entity_poly.pdbx_strand_id
1 'polypeptide(L)'
;MKKTIIPILAVKLMCCSLFFTACKKPVTNQEEASSRKPPGEKSTLSSPVTNSRNLNVIYFIPNDNPALANYKTRISDLLFNFQDFVAGEMDRNGYGTKTFGLSINDTTGNVNIITIMGQYGQANYGYSTSGSTVLTEVNAYKATHASEFSSQHSLIIMPLRTDGGSTPFYGVGRNCFAVDYNGLDVANLATTTSNLMAGMLHELGHGLGLPHNKQRVSQAGTLGTSLMGAGNTTYGRSATFMTEADCAVLNTCEVFQPTTSATFYGAVTTTLKTYGNPNPYDGNIYVRGKFTSSSPVTNVLYFLDPNVNNEGTGVNKDYNANAFRSSVTPTDSFNVALPVGDLQVKGNTPYELKIKLVCQNGTVVTYTYNFSFVSDVPQFPNSIQFYQHCSYGGWTATLPIGTYTQSQMGTLGLVNNDLSSFKIPYGLKVTIYKDDNFGGASAVYTGGNSCLSGGFNDVVSSVKVAYN
;
A
#
# COMPACT_ATOMS: atom_id res chain seq x y z
N MET A 1 -19.56 74.96 40.09
CA MET A 1 -19.71 73.52 40.40
C MET A 1 -19.02 72.70 39.32
N LYS A 2 -18.35 71.59 39.70
CA LYS A 2 -18.06 70.32 38.96
C LYS A 2 -18.43 70.27 37.45
N LYS A 3 -17.68 69.70 36.50
CA LYS A 3 -16.43 68.87 36.39
C LYS A 3 -16.15 68.79 34.85
N THR A 4 -14.98 68.57 34.24
CA THR A 4 -13.54 68.44 34.60
C THR A 4 -12.73 68.82 33.32
N ILE A 5 -11.45 69.17 33.41
CA ILE A 5 -10.53 69.39 32.27
C ILE A 5 -9.35 68.42 32.37
N ILE A 6 -8.99 67.72 31.27
CA ILE A 6 -7.62 67.22 30.97
C ILE A 6 -7.41 67.32 29.44
N PRO A 7 -6.26 67.82 28.94
CA PRO A 7 -6.09 68.18 27.52
C PRO A 7 -5.57 67.07 26.61
N ILE A 8 -5.74 67.28 25.30
CA ILE A 8 -5.22 66.44 24.22
C ILE A 8 -3.69 66.58 24.14
N LEU A 9 -2.96 65.47 24.24
CA LEU A 9 -1.51 65.42 24.04
C LEU A 9 -1.20 64.82 22.66
N ALA A 10 -0.35 65.51 21.89
CA ALA A 10 -0.02 65.14 20.52
C ALA A 10 0.83 63.84 20.46
N VAL A 11 0.43 62.91 19.59
CA VAL A 11 1.20 61.70 19.27
C VAL A 11 1.95 61.91 17.95
N LYS A 12 3.26 61.64 17.97
CA LYS A 12 4.15 61.83 16.81
C LYS A 12 3.81 60.84 15.69
N LEU A 13 3.76 61.34 14.46
CA LEU A 13 3.66 60.53 13.25
C LEU A 13 5.04 59.88 12.98
N MET A 14 5.20 58.60 13.31
CA MET A 14 6.45 57.87 13.08
C MET A 14 6.37 57.12 11.74
N CYS A 15 7.07 57.64 10.75
CA CYS A 15 7.17 57.03 9.42
C CYS A 15 8.13 55.84 9.47
N CYS A 16 7.61 54.61 9.59
CA CYS A 16 8.37 53.38 9.39
C CYS A 16 8.07 52.81 8.01
N SER A 17 8.97 53.05 7.07
CA SER A 17 8.99 52.41 5.75
C SER A 17 9.18 50.89 5.91
N LEU A 18 8.12 50.13 5.66
CA LEU A 18 8.17 48.66 5.60
C LEU A 18 9.02 48.21 4.42
N PHE A 19 10.22 47.72 4.70
CA PHE A 19 11.03 47.01 3.71
C PHE A 19 10.33 45.70 3.34
N PHE A 20 9.89 45.58 2.09
CA PHE A 20 9.45 44.30 1.53
C PHE A 20 10.67 43.40 1.28
N THR A 21 11.19 42.76 2.33
CA THR A 21 12.14 41.64 2.18
C THR A 21 11.38 40.42 1.66
N ALA A 22 11.33 40.30 0.33
CA ALA A 22 10.91 39.08 -0.33
C ALA A 22 11.89 37.95 0.02
N CYS A 23 11.50 37.08 0.94
CA CYS A 23 12.22 35.84 1.24
C CYS A 23 12.16 34.91 0.01
N LYS A 24 13.10 35.09 -0.92
CA LYS A 24 13.48 34.03 -1.86
C LYS A 24 13.87 32.82 -1.03
N LYS A 25 13.14 31.71 -1.17
CA LYS A 25 13.61 30.42 -0.65
C LYS A 25 15.03 30.19 -1.19
N PRO A 26 16.00 29.76 -0.38
CA PRO A 26 17.28 29.34 -0.93
C PRO A 26 17.02 28.20 -1.90
N VAL A 27 17.57 28.31 -3.11
CA VAL A 27 17.68 27.17 -4.01
C VAL A 27 18.74 26.28 -3.39
N THR A 28 18.31 25.27 -2.64
CA THR A 28 19.16 24.17 -2.21
C THR A 28 19.52 23.35 -3.44
N ASN A 29 20.60 23.77 -4.11
CA ASN A 29 21.45 22.83 -4.82
C ASN A 29 21.95 21.84 -3.75
N GLN A 30 21.29 20.70 -3.65
CA GLN A 30 21.81 19.56 -2.93
C GLN A 30 22.03 18.42 -3.91
N GLU A 31 23.30 18.20 -4.20
CA GLU A 31 23.83 16.87 -4.48
C GLU A 31 23.60 15.99 -3.24
N GLU A 32 22.37 15.55 -3.00
CA GLU A 32 22.10 14.40 -2.14
C GLU A 32 22.12 13.12 -3.00
N ALA A 33 23.30 12.82 -3.53
CA ALA A 33 23.69 11.45 -3.77
C ALA A 33 23.83 10.75 -2.40
N SER A 34 22.68 10.45 -1.79
CA SER A 34 22.58 9.66 -0.56
C SER A 34 23.40 8.39 -0.71
N SER A 35 24.15 8.03 0.34
CA SER A 35 25.25 7.07 0.36
C SER A 35 24.83 5.63 0.02
N ARG A 36 24.47 5.38 -1.24
CA ARG A 36 24.13 4.05 -1.71
C ARG A 36 25.37 3.19 -1.79
N LYS A 37 25.39 2.21 -0.90
CA LYS A 37 26.32 1.11 -0.88
C LYS A 37 26.45 0.46 -2.27
N PRO A 38 27.67 0.20 -2.76
CA PRO A 38 27.89 -0.53 -3.99
C PRO A 38 27.16 -1.89 -4.01
N PRO A 39 26.68 -2.34 -5.18
CA PRO A 39 26.00 -3.63 -5.26
C PRO A 39 26.97 -4.79 -4.96
N GLY A 40 26.59 -5.69 -4.05
CA GLY A 40 27.37 -6.89 -3.69
C GLY A 40 28.22 -6.81 -2.41
N GLU A 41 28.27 -5.67 -1.71
CA GLU A 41 29.03 -5.57 -0.46
C GLU A 41 28.29 -6.14 0.78
N LYS A 42 29.01 -6.85 1.66
CA LYS A 42 28.48 -7.36 2.94
C LYS A 42 28.03 -6.24 3.87
N SER A 43 27.12 -6.55 4.80
CA SER A 43 26.50 -5.59 5.73
C SER A 43 27.52 -4.66 6.43
N THR A 44 27.14 -3.39 6.58
CA THR A 44 27.87 -2.32 7.27
C THR A 44 27.22 -1.94 8.60
N LEU A 45 26.09 -2.56 8.96
CA LEU A 45 25.57 -2.49 10.32
C LEU A 45 26.58 -3.15 11.26
N SER A 46 26.98 -2.45 12.32
CA SER A 46 27.94 -2.97 13.31
C SER A 46 27.41 -4.18 14.08
N SER A 47 26.08 -4.33 14.15
CA SER A 47 25.36 -5.52 14.59
C SER A 47 24.02 -5.59 13.85
N PRO A 48 23.49 -6.78 13.53
CA PRO A 48 22.14 -6.93 12.97
C PRO A 48 21.06 -6.47 13.96
N VAL A 49 19.95 -5.98 13.44
CA VAL A 49 18.84 -5.48 14.27
C VAL A 49 17.99 -6.64 14.77
N THR A 50 17.72 -6.68 16.08
CA THR A 50 16.79 -7.60 16.73
C THR A 50 15.70 -6.81 17.46
N ASN A 51 14.46 -7.31 17.39
CA ASN A 51 13.27 -6.73 18.00
C ASN A 51 12.61 -7.74 18.94
N SER A 52 11.63 -7.30 19.73
CA SER A 52 10.78 -8.21 20.52
C SER A 52 9.90 -9.13 19.66
N ARG A 53 9.67 -8.76 18.39
CA ARG A 53 8.98 -9.54 17.35
C ARG A 53 9.91 -9.55 16.12
N ASN A 54 10.42 -10.72 15.76
CA ASN A 54 11.37 -10.89 14.65
C ASN A 54 10.75 -11.66 13.49
N LEU A 55 11.27 -11.47 12.29
CA LEU A 55 10.99 -12.34 11.15
C LEU A 55 11.36 -13.78 11.52
N ASN A 56 10.42 -14.72 11.43
CA ASN A 56 10.71 -16.13 11.63
C ASN A 56 11.39 -16.64 10.34
N VAL A 57 12.68 -16.98 10.40
CA VAL A 57 13.41 -17.52 9.24
C VAL A 57 13.45 -19.04 9.36
N ILE A 58 12.86 -19.72 8.38
CA ILE A 58 12.60 -21.16 8.40
C ILE A 58 13.33 -21.78 7.23
N TYR A 59 14.12 -22.82 7.47
CA TYR A 59 14.65 -23.69 6.43
C TYR A 59 13.88 -25.01 6.47
N PHE A 60 13.03 -25.22 5.46
CA PHE A 60 12.16 -26.39 5.34
C PHE A 60 12.80 -27.42 4.40
N ILE A 61 13.07 -28.62 4.92
CA ILE A 61 13.87 -29.67 4.26
C ILE A 61 12.96 -30.83 3.86
N PRO A 62 12.66 -31.05 2.57
CA PRO A 62 12.01 -32.27 2.10
C PRO A 62 12.82 -33.52 2.47
N ASN A 63 12.17 -34.64 2.75
CA ASN A 63 12.84 -35.83 3.28
C ASN A 63 13.84 -36.51 2.31
N ASP A 64 13.84 -36.11 1.04
CA ASP A 64 14.68 -36.61 -0.06
C ASP A 64 15.61 -35.54 -0.67
N ASN A 65 15.52 -34.27 -0.23
CA ASN A 65 16.35 -33.16 -0.73
C ASN A 65 16.97 -32.40 0.46
N PRO A 66 18.21 -32.72 0.85
CA PRO A 66 18.83 -32.18 2.06
C PRO A 66 19.18 -30.68 1.94
N ALA A 67 19.37 -30.04 3.10
CA ALA A 67 19.85 -28.65 3.14
C ALA A 67 21.25 -28.50 2.52
N LEU A 68 21.48 -27.37 1.84
CA LEU A 68 22.78 -27.08 1.23
C LEU A 68 23.82 -26.72 2.30
N ALA A 69 25.09 -27.00 2.03
CA ALA A 69 26.18 -26.66 2.94
C ALA A 69 26.18 -25.16 3.30
N ASN A 70 26.50 -24.88 4.57
CA ASN A 70 26.62 -23.53 5.13
C ASN A 70 25.39 -22.61 4.95
N TYR A 71 24.19 -23.17 4.73
CA TYR A 71 22.97 -22.37 4.51
C TYR A 71 22.73 -21.33 5.60
N LYS A 72 23.04 -21.66 6.87
CA LYS A 72 22.85 -20.74 8.00
C LYS A 72 23.64 -19.45 7.83
N THR A 73 24.91 -19.54 7.46
CA THR A 73 25.77 -18.37 7.22
C THR A 73 25.35 -17.62 5.96
N ARG A 74 25.13 -18.33 4.84
CA ARG A 74 24.80 -17.71 3.55
C ARG A 74 23.48 -16.93 3.59
N ILE A 75 22.47 -17.48 4.27
CA ILE A 75 21.17 -16.82 4.47
C ILE A 75 21.29 -15.67 5.48
N SER A 76 22.08 -15.82 6.55
CA SER A 76 22.31 -14.73 7.53
C SER A 76 22.96 -13.52 6.87
N ASP A 77 24.05 -13.73 6.13
CA ASP A 77 24.75 -12.66 5.39
C ASP A 77 23.80 -11.92 4.42
N LEU A 78 22.95 -12.65 3.70
CA LEU A 78 21.98 -12.08 2.77
C LEU A 78 20.91 -11.25 3.50
N LEU A 79 20.40 -11.75 4.63
CA LEU A 79 19.40 -11.03 5.43
C LEU A 79 19.98 -9.81 6.15
N PHE A 80 21.26 -9.85 6.55
CA PHE A 80 21.96 -8.68 7.10
C PHE A 80 22.21 -7.62 6.02
N ASN A 81 22.64 -8.03 4.81
CA ASN A 81 22.72 -7.12 3.65
C ASN A 81 21.36 -6.47 3.33
N PHE A 82 20.26 -7.23 3.44
CA PHE A 82 18.93 -6.67 3.23
C PHE A 82 18.44 -5.78 4.39
N GLN A 83 18.83 -6.07 5.64
CA GLN A 83 18.57 -5.17 6.78
C GLN A 83 19.17 -3.78 6.55
N ASP A 84 20.41 -3.68 6.07
CA ASP A 84 21.07 -2.42 5.69
C ASP A 84 20.24 -1.65 4.66
N PHE A 85 19.88 -2.32 3.56
CA PHE A 85 19.15 -1.72 2.44
C PHE A 85 17.81 -1.15 2.91
N VAL A 86 17.05 -1.95 3.66
CA VAL A 86 15.77 -1.52 4.24
C VAL A 86 15.98 -0.37 5.23
N ALA A 87 17.00 -0.41 6.09
CA ALA A 87 17.29 0.66 7.03
C ALA A 87 17.61 1.99 6.32
N GLY A 88 18.44 1.96 5.27
CA GLY A 88 18.78 3.14 4.48
C GLY A 88 17.59 3.69 3.70
N GLU A 89 16.74 2.84 3.14
CA GLU A 89 15.53 3.27 2.44
C GLU A 89 14.46 3.80 3.40
N MET A 90 14.34 3.26 4.62
CA MET A 90 13.48 3.78 5.68
C MET A 90 13.95 5.15 6.17
N ASP A 91 15.26 5.35 6.32
CA ASP A 91 15.86 6.62 6.72
C ASP A 91 15.65 7.71 5.65
N ARG A 92 15.97 7.38 4.39
CA ARG A 92 15.70 8.22 3.19
C ARG A 92 14.23 8.64 3.07
N ASN A 93 13.30 7.89 3.64
CA ASN A 93 11.86 8.16 3.63
C ASN A 93 11.32 8.85 4.90
N GLY A 94 12.20 9.19 5.85
CA GLY A 94 11.88 9.96 7.07
C GLY A 94 11.46 9.11 8.28
N TYR A 95 11.74 7.81 8.29
CA TYR A 95 11.40 6.90 9.40
C TYR A 95 12.59 6.53 10.30
N GLY A 96 13.77 7.12 10.05
CA GLY A 96 15.03 6.72 10.68
C GLY A 96 15.55 5.38 10.14
N THR A 97 16.68 4.92 10.66
CA THR A 97 17.35 3.64 10.30
C THR A 97 16.61 2.40 10.85
N LYS A 98 15.29 2.35 10.67
CA LYS A 98 14.38 1.29 11.13
C LYS A 98 14.39 0.14 10.14
N THR A 99 14.44 -1.10 10.62
CA THR A 99 14.42 -2.30 9.76
C THR A 99 13.72 -3.47 10.45
N PHE A 100 13.48 -4.57 9.72
CA PHE A 100 12.88 -5.78 10.30
C PHE A 100 13.83 -6.46 11.27
N GLY A 101 13.34 -6.95 12.40
CA GLY A 101 14.12 -7.66 13.39
C GLY A 101 14.43 -9.10 12.99
N LEU A 102 15.63 -9.56 13.33
CA LEU A 102 16.08 -10.95 13.21
C LEU A 102 16.45 -11.51 14.58
N SER A 103 16.05 -12.75 14.85
CA SER A 103 16.52 -13.49 16.03
C SER A 103 17.94 -14.00 15.76
N ILE A 104 18.89 -13.72 16.66
CA ILE A 104 20.32 -13.99 16.46
C ILE A 104 20.81 -15.06 17.42
N ASN A 105 21.72 -15.90 16.95
CA ASN A 105 22.42 -16.91 17.73
C ASN A 105 23.72 -16.31 18.31
N ASP A 106 23.72 -15.92 19.58
CA ASP A 106 24.84 -15.21 20.22
C ASP A 106 26.20 -15.94 20.12
N THR A 107 26.18 -17.29 20.02
CA THR A 107 27.40 -18.10 19.87
C THR A 107 28.00 -18.04 18.47
N THR A 108 27.19 -17.87 17.43
CA THR A 108 27.65 -17.95 16.02
C THR A 108 27.50 -16.66 15.23
N GLY A 109 26.79 -15.66 15.75
CA GLY A 109 26.44 -14.42 15.06
C GLY A 109 25.43 -14.57 13.92
N ASN A 110 25.00 -15.79 13.59
CA ASN A 110 24.03 -16.08 12.54
C ASN A 110 22.59 -15.84 13.02
N VAL A 111 21.66 -15.72 12.07
CA VAL A 111 20.23 -15.79 12.34
C VAL A 111 19.87 -17.17 12.92
N ASN A 112 19.00 -17.20 13.94
CA ASN A 112 18.34 -18.40 14.44
C ASN A 112 17.36 -18.94 13.39
N ILE A 113 17.88 -19.74 12.46
CA ILE A 113 17.08 -20.35 11.39
C ILE A 113 16.45 -21.65 11.90
N ILE A 114 15.12 -21.62 12.01
CA ILE A 114 14.26 -22.73 12.43
C ILE A 114 14.35 -23.82 11.36
N THR A 115 14.79 -25.02 11.73
CA THR A 115 15.01 -26.11 10.76
C THR A 115 13.87 -27.13 10.88
N ILE A 116 13.04 -27.24 9.84
CA ILE A 116 11.86 -28.12 9.85
C ILE A 116 12.05 -29.22 8.82
N MET A 117 11.97 -30.48 9.27
CA MET A 117 11.99 -31.65 8.39
C MET A 117 10.58 -31.92 7.86
N GLY A 118 10.42 -31.86 6.54
CA GLY A 118 9.17 -32.18 5.88
C GLY A 118 8.85 -33.68 5.94
N GLN A 119 7.58 -34.02 6.05
CA GLN A 119 7.10 -35.41 6.08
C GLN A 119 7.29 -36.14 4.74
N TYR A 120 7.32 -35.39 3.63
CA TYR A 120 7.29 -35.92 2.27
C TYR A 120 8.56 -35.59 1.48
N GLY A 121 8.71 -36.26 0.33
CA GLY A 121 9.74 -35.91 -0.65
C GLY A 121 9.38 -34.66 -1.45
N GLN A 122 10.38 -34.00 -2.02
CA GLN A 122 10.32 -32.70 -2.70
C GLN A 122 9.22 -32.62 -3.76
N ALA A 123 8.91 -33.75 -4.42
CA ALA A 123 7.80 -33.91 -5.36
C ALA A 123 6.46 -33.35 -4.83
N ASN A 124 6.18 -33.55 -3.54
CA ASN A 124 4.93 -33.15 -2.87
C ASN A 124 4.87 -31.66 -2.52
N TYR A 125 5.99 -30.95 -2.66
CA TYR A 125 6.13 -29.52 -2.43
C TYR A 125 6.37 -28.77 -3.75
N GLY A 126 5.51 -29.04 -4.74
CA GLY A 126 5.46 -28.33 -6.03
C GLY A 126 4.71 -26.99 -5.99
N TYR A 127 5.22 -25.96 -6.67
CA TYR A 127 4.76 -24.55 -6.63
C TYR A 127 3.22 -24.34 -6.57
N SER A 128 2.45 -25.11 -7.35
CA SER A 128 0.98 -24.98 -7.48
C SER A 128 0.16 -25.54 -6.32
N THR A 129 0.75 -26.36 -5.43
CA THR A 129 0.07 -27.02 -4.30
C THR A 129 0.80 -26.88 -2.97
N SER A 130 2.08 -26.51 -3.00
CA SER A 130 3.00 -26.57 -1.88
C SER A 130 2.78 -25.53 -0.80
N GLY A 131 2.28 -24.33 -1.15
CA GLY A 131 2.09 -23.25 -0.18
C GLY A 131 1.20 -23.69 0.98
N SER A 132 0.12 -24.41 0.67
CA SER A 132 -0.75 -25.06 1.66
C SER A 132 -0.07 -26.18 2.43
N THR A 133 0.64 -27.09 1.76
CA THR A 133 1.26 -28.27 2.42
C THR A 133 2.37 -27.85 3.37
N VAL A 134 3.29 -27.00 2.92
CA VAL A 134 4.41 -26.50 3.73
C VAL A 134 3.89 -25.64 4.88
N LEU A 135 2.89 -24.76 4.68
CA LEU A 135 2.29 -24.03 5.80
C LEU A 135 1.56 -24.94 6.78
N THR A 136 0.94 -26.03 6.34
CA THR A 136 0.30 -27.01 7.25
C THR A 136 1.36 -27.65 8.17
N GLU A 137 2.48 -28.10 7.62
CA GLU A 137 3.58 -28.69 8.40
C GLU A 137 4.29 -27.67 9.29
N VAL A 138 4.56 -26.46 8.78
CA VAL A 138 5.12 -25.34 9.57
C VAL A 138 4.20 -24.95 10.73
N ASN A 139 2.88 -24.92 10.52
CA ASN A 139 1.91 -24.60 11.58
C ASN A 139 1.82 -25.74 12.62
N ALA A 140 1.90 -27.01 12.20
CA ALA A 140 1.96 -28.15 13.12
C ALA A 140 3.26 -28.13 13.96
N TYR A 141 4.40 -27.80 13.35
CA TYR A 141 5.65 -27.58 14.07
C TYR A 141 5.54 -26.41 15.06
N LYS A 142 5.02 -25.25 14.62
CA LYS A 142 4.81 -24.06 15.47
C LYS A 142 3.87 -24.33 16.65
N ALA A 143 2.87 -25.19 16.50
CA ALA A 143 1.99 -25.58 17.60
C ALA A 143 2.70 -26.34 18.74
N THR A 144 3.84 -26.98 18.46
CA THR A 144 4.65 -27.74 19.43
C THR A 144 5.95 -27.02 19.83
N HIS A 145 6.44 -26.09 18.99
CA HIS A 145 7.70 -25.36 19.17
C HIS A 145 7.46 -23.83 19.24
N ALA A 146 6.35 -23.41 19.87
CA ALA A 146 5.87 -22.03 19.82
C ALA A 146 6.89 -20.97 20.28
N SER A 147 7.82 -21.32 21.17
CA SER A 147 8.89 -20.45 21.67
C SER A 147 9.92 -20.03 20.60
N GLU A 148 10.04 -20.78 19.51
CA GLU A 148 10.96 -20.44 18.40
C GLU A 148 10.39 -19.34 17.50
N PHE A 149 9.07 -19.10 17.56
CA PHE A 149 8.36 -18.17 16.70
C PHE A 149 7.98 -16.91 17.46
N SER A 150 8.58 -15.78 17.10
CA SER A 150 8.34 -14.51 17.79
C SER A 150 7.26 -13.65 17.12
N SER A 151 6.99 -13.81 15.82
CA SER A 151 6.01 -12.99 15.08
C SER A 151 5.01 -13.80 14.24
N GLN A 152 4.13 -13.08 13.53
CA GLN A 152 3.23 -13.60 12.50
C GLN A 152 3.86 -13.62 11.10
N HIS A 153 5.11 -13.18 10.95
CA HIS A 153 5.82 -13.11 9.66
C HIS A 153 6.83 -14.24 9.49
N SER A 154 6.85 -14.89 8.32
CA SER A 154 7.79 -15.98 8.06
C SER A 154 8.43 -15.90 6.68
N LEU A 155 9.75 -16.09 6.63
CA LEU A 155 10.50 -16.40 5.41
C LEU A 155 10.78 -17.90 5.41
N ILE A 156 10.17 -18.62 4.47
CA ILE A 156 10.28 -20.07 4.33
C ILE A 156 11.18 -20.37 3.14
N ILE A 157 12.37 -20.89 3.42
CA ILE A 157 13.39 -21.21 2.43
C ILE A 157 13.45 -22.73 2.27
N MET A 158 13.46 -23.19 1.03
CA MET A 158 13.61 -24.61 0.70
C MET A 158 14.85 -24.83 -0.18
N PRO A 159 15.52 -25.98 -0.13
CA PRO A 159 16.54 -26.31 -1.12
C PRO A 159 15.92 -26.32 -2.52
N LEU A 160 16.64 -25.77 -3.50
CA LEU A 160 16.25 -25.85 -4.91
C LEU A 160 16.10 -27.32 -5.29
N ARG A 161 15.05 -27.63 -6.04
CA ARG A 161 14.70 -29.00 -6.39
C ARG A 161 15.71 -29.63 -7.33
N THR A 162 16.05 -30.88 -7.05
CA THR A 162 16.99 -31.69 -7.85
C THR A 162 16.29 -32.55 -8.90
N ASP A 163 14.96 -32.69 -8.81
CA ASP A 163 14.13 -33.49 -9.72
C ASP A 163 13.57 -32.70 -10.93
N GLY A 164 13.98 -31.44 -11.10
CA GLY A 164 13.52 -30.56 -12.18
C GLY A 164 12.12 -29.96 -11.97
N GLY A 165 11.44 -30.26 -10.86
CA GLY A 165 10.18 -29.63 -10.51
C GLY A 165 10.34 -28.21 -9.94
N SER A 166 9.22 -27.49 -9.79
CA SER A 166 9.20 -26.12 -9.27
C SER A 166 9.04 -26.07 -7.74
N THR A 167 9.86 -25.27 -7.07
CA THR A 167 9.73 -24.96 -5.64
C THR A 167 8.85 -23.71 -5.47
N PRO A 168 7.99 -23.59 -4.43
CA PRO A 168 7.24 -22.35 -4.17
C PRO A 168 8.18 -21.14 -4.03
N PHE A 169 7.78 -20.04 -4.67
CA PHE A 169 8.52 -18.79 -4.72
C PHE A 169 7.51 -17.65 -4.90
N TYR A 170 6.90 -17.23 -3.78
CA TYR A 170 5.87 -16.19 -3.74
C TYR A 170 5.58 -15.73 -2.31
N GLY A 171 5.10 -14.49 -2.15
CA GLY A 171 4.40 -14.03 -0.95
C GLY A 171 2.97 -14.59 -0.81
N VAL A 172 2.56 -14.95 0.42
CA VAL A 172 1.17 -15.28 0.75
C VAL A 172 0.82 -14.90 2.21
N GLY A 173 -0.09 -13.95 2.36
CA GLY A 173 -0.47 -13.41 3.67
C GLY A 173 0.70 -12.68 4.32
N ARG A 174 1.21 -13.22 5.44
CA ARG A 174 2.44 -12.75 6.12
C ARG A 174 3.61 -13.74 5.98
N ASN A 175 3.46 -14.74 5.11
CA ASN A 175 4.53 -15.68 4.79
C ASN A 175 5.08 -15.36 3.40
N CYS A 176 6.31 -15.77 3.14
CA CYS A 176 6.92 -15.76 1.82
C CYS A 176 7.75 -17.03 1.63
N PHE A 177 7.77 -17.52 0.39
CA PHE A 177 8.55 -18.69 0.00
C PHE A 177 9.70 -18.28 -0.90
N ALA A 178 10.85 -18.92 -0.70
CA ALA A 178 12.03 -18.72 -1.52
C ALA A 178 12.89 -19.99 -1.57
N VAL A 179 13.95 -19.95 -2.40
CA VAL A 179 14.85 -21.09 -2.61
C VAL A 179 16.29 -20.80 -2.22
N ASP A 180 16.94 -21.78 -1.60
CA ASP A 180 18.39 -21.85 -1.48
C ASP A 180 18.97 -22.67 -2.63
N TYR A 181 20.09 -22.23 -3.20
CA TYR A 181 20.73 -22.87 -4.35
C TYR A 181 22.25 -22.70 -4.28
N ASN A 182 22.97 -23.54 -5.00
CA ASN A 182 24.44 -23.43 -5.09
C ASN A 182 24.81 -22.15 -5.85
N GLY A 183 25.14 -21.10 -5.11
CA GLY A 183 25.32 -19.73 -5.63
C GLY A 183 24.59 -18.64 -4.83
N LEU A 184 23.71 -18.99 -3.88
CA LEU A 184 23.17 -18.03 -2.91
C LEU A 184 24.28 -17.60 -1.94
N ASP A 185 24.87 -16.44 -2.22
CA ASP A 185 25.89 -15.73 -1.46
C ASP A 185 25.80 -14.23 -1.81
N VAL A 186 25.95 -13.34 -0.82
CA VAL A 186 25.96 -11.88 -1.01
C VAL A 186 26.99 -11.44 -2.05
N ALA A 187 28.17 -12.07 -2.07
CA ALA A 187 29.23 -11.77 -3.03
C ALA A 187 28.82 -12.00 -4.50
N ASN A 188 27.81 -12.85 -4.74
CA ASN A 188 27.30 -13.15 -6.07
C ASN A 188 26.17 -12.21 -6.52
N LEU A 189 25.65 -11.32 -5.67
CA LEU A 189 24.48 -10.48 -6.00
C LEU A 189 24.69 -9.62 -7.27
N ALA A 190 25.89 -9.08 -7.45
CA ALA A 190 26.23 -8.21 -8.58
C ALA A 190 26.57 -8.97 -9.87
N THR A 191 26.99 -10.23 -9.77
CA THR A 191 27.58 -11.00 -10.87
C THR A 191 26.70 -12.15 -11.35
N THR A 192 25.79 -12.65 -10.50
CA THR A 192 24.88 -13.74 -10.87
C THR A 192 23.87 -13.30 -11.92
N THR A 193 23.55 -14.18 -12.87
CA THR A 193 22.42 -14.03 -13.80
C THR A 193 21.10 -14.55 -13.22
N SER A 194 21.15 -15.29 -12.10
CA SER A 194 19.97 -15.85 -11.43
C SER A 194 19.20 -14.79 -10.65
N ASN A 195 17.90 -14.66 -10.89
CA ASN A 195 17.05 -13.71 -10.14
C ASN A 195 16.66 -14.22 -8.73
N LEU A 196 17.08 -15.42 -8.32
CA LEU A 196 16.54 -16.07 -7.11
C LEU A 196 16.87 -15.31 -5.81
N MET A 197 18.02 -14.64 -5.71
CA MET A 197 18.34 -13.82 -4.51
C MET A 197 17.54 -12.53 -4.45
N ALA A 198 17.55 -11.73 -5.53
CA ALA A 198 16.77 -10.50 -5.61
C ALA A 198 15.25 -10.77 -5.52
N GLY A 199 14.79 -11.87 -6.10
CA GLY A 199 13.42 -12.37 -5.96
C GLY A 199 13.07 -12.78 -4.53
N MET A 200 13.95 -13.50 -3.80
CA MET A 200 13.71 -13.83 -2.38
C MET A 200 13.41 -12.57 -1.55
N LEU A 201 14.10 -11.47 -1.84
CA LEU A 201 13.93 -10.19 -1.12
C LEU A 201 12.67 -9.42 -1.57
N HIS A 202 12.24 -9.58 -2.83
CA HIS A 202 10.92 -9.14 -3.32
C HIS A 202 9.78 -9.93 -2.66
N GLU A 203 9.86 -11.27 -2.62
CA GLU A 203 8.87 -12.11 -1.95
C GLU A 203 8.83 -11.83 -0.44
N LEU A 204 9.98 -11.56 0.18
CA LEU A 204 10.03 -11.08 1.56
C LEU A 204 9.30 -9.74 1.72
N GLY A 205 9.41 -8.82 0.77
CA GLY A 205 8.58 -7.61 0.72
C GLY A 205 7.08 -7.92 0.80
N HIS A 206 6.58 -8.88 0.01
CA HIS A 206 5.20 -9.35 0.12
C HIS A 206 4.89 -9.98 1.48
N GLY A 207 5.79 -10.82 2.01
CA GLY A 207 5.68 -11.39 3.36
C GLY A 207 5.63 -10.34 4.47
N LEU A 208 6.22 -9.16 4.26
CA LEU A 208 6.16 -7.99 5.15
C LEU A 208 4.93 -7.09 4.93
N GLY A 209 4.04 -7.45 4.00
CA GLY A 209 2.77 -6.77 3.72
C GLY A 209 2.79 -5.81 2.54
N LEU A 210 3.85 -5.81 1.71
CA LEU A 210 3.97 -4.90 0.57
C LEU A 210 3.21 -5.42 -0.66
N PRO A 211 2.38 -4.58 -1.32
CA PRO A 211 1.86 -4.86 -2.65
C PRO A 211 2.91 -4.55 -3.73
N HIS A 212 2.66 -4.96 -4.98
CA HIS A 212 3.45 -4.45 -6.10
C HIS A 212 3.29 -2.93 -6.26
N ASN A 213 4.30 -2.29 -6.83
CA ASN A 213 4.22 -0.92 -7.30
C ASN A 213 5.30 -0.61 -8.34
N LYS A 214 5.14 0.55 -8.99
CA LYS A 214 6.10 1.11 -9.94
C LYS A 214 6.60 2.48 -9.48
N GLN A 215 7.90 2.68 -9.60
CA GLN A 215 8.53 3.98 -9.40
C GLN A 215 7.88 5.06 -10.28
N ARG A 216 7.81 6.30 -9.80
CA ARG A 216 7.31 7.44 -10.56
C ARG A 216 8.33 7.87 -11.63
N VAL A 217 7.89 8.59 -12.66
CA VAL A 217 8.78 9.10 -13.73
C VAL A 217 9.93 9.93 -13.15
N SER A 218 9.64 10.84 -12.21
CA SER A 218 10.66 11.62 -11.50
C SER A 218 11.65 10.81 -10.65
N GLN A 219 11.28 9.60 -10.20
CA GLN A 219 12.12 8.73 -9.37
C GLN A 219 13.04 7.83 -10.20
N ALA A 220 12.64 7.47 -11.43
CA ALA A 220 13.34 6.45 -12.22
C ALA A 220 14.81 6.80 -12.52
N GLY A 221 15.10 8.08 -12.81
CA GLY A 221 16.45 8.54 -13.13
C GLY A 221 17.40 8.70 -11.93
N THR A 222 16.85 8.81 -10.71
CA THR A 222 17.61 9.11 -9.48
C THR A 222 17.68 7.93 -8.53
N LEU A 223 16.57 7.19 -8.37
CA LEU A 223 16.45 6.05 -7.46
C LEU A 223 16.44 4.70 -8.19
N GLY A 224 16.23 4.69 -9.51
CA GLY A 224 16.21 3.47 -10.33
C GLY A 224 14.88 2.71 -10.24
N THR A 225 14.93 1.41 -9.93
CA THR A 225 13.79 0.49 -9.98
C THR A 225 13.19 0.24 -8.59
N SER A 226 11.86 0.27 -8.45
CA SER A 226 11.23 -0.13 -7.18
C SER A 226 11.46 -1.62 -6.90
N LEU A 227 11.79 -1.98 -5.65
CA LEU A 227 11.96 -3.36 -5.20
C LEU A 227 10.71 -4.18 -5.53
N MET A 228 9.53 -3.63 -5.23
CA MET A 228 8.22 -4.26 -5.44
C MET A 228 7.67 -4.07 -6.86
N GLY A 229 8.48 -3.51 -7.77
CA GLY A 229 8.27 -3.53 -9.21
C GLY A 229 9.12 -4.63 -9.84
N ALA A 230 9.98 -4.26 -10.79
CA ALA A 230 10.97 -5.17 -11.39
C ALA A 230 12.25 -5.36 -10.54
N GLY A 231 12.20 -5.02 -9.25
CA GLY A 231 13.34 -5.04 -8.33
C GLY A 231 13.94 -6.42 -8.10
N ASN A 232 13.13 -7.46 -8.24
CA ASN A 232 13.55 -8.86 -8.28
C ASN A 232 14.57 -9.19 -9.40
N THR A 233 14.78 -8.28 -10.37
CA THR A 233 15.79 -8.40 -11.43
C THR A 233 16.97 -7.43 -11.27
N THR A 234 16.80 -6.35 -10.50
CA THR A 234 17.77 -5.25 -10.39
C THR A 234 18.48 -5.16 -9.06
N TYR A 235 17.89 -5.66 -7.96
CA TYR A 235 18.50 -5.61 -6.64
C TYR A 235 19.87 -6.27 -6.65
N GLY A 236 20.86 -5.60 -6.09
CA GLY A 236 22.24 -6.10 -6.06
C GLY A 236 23.00 -6.01 -7.39
N ARG A 237 22.39 -5.52 -8.48
CA ARG A 237 23.04 -5.33 -9.80
C ARG A 237 23.00 -3.90 -10.33
N SER A 238 21.92 -3.17 -10.04
CA SER A 238 21.70 -1.79 -10.47
C SER A 238 20.86 -1.04 -9.44
N ALA A 239 20.64 0.27 -9.66
CA ALA A 239 19.90 1.12 -8.73
C ALA A 239 18.49 0.56 -8.47
N THR A 240 18.26 0.14 -7.22
CA THR A 240 16.99 -0.41 -6.73
C THR A 240 16.63 0.28 -5.42
N PHE A 241 15.35 0.45 -5.12
CA PHE A 241 14.87 1.26 -3.99
C PHE A 241 13.51 0.79 -3.44
N MET A 242 13.08 1.29 -2.28
CA MET A 242 11.72 1.08 -1.77
C MET A 242 10.94 2.39 -1.81
N THR A 243 9.69 2.34 -2.29
CA THR A 243 8.90 3.56 -2.45
C THR A 243 8.51 4.16 -1.09
N GLU A 244 8.15 5.43 -1.11
CA GLU A 244 7.58 6.13 0.04
C GLU A 244 6.29 5.50 0.57
N ALA A 245 5.62 4.68 -0.24
CA ALA A 245 4.45 3.90 0.14
C ALA A 245 4.85 2.57 0.80
N ASP A 246 5.89 1.89 0.30
CA ASP A 246 6.44 0.68 0.91
C ASP A 246 6.93 0.97 2.34
N CYS A 247 7.79 1.98 2.49
CA CYS A 247 8.32 2.38 3.78
C CYS A 247 7.23 2.80 4.79
N ALA A 248 6.11 3.36 4.31
CA ALA A 248 4.97 3.68 5.17
C ALA A 248 4.27 2.44 5.73
N VAL A 249 4.12 1.37 4.93
CA VAL A 249 3.61 0.07 5.42
C VAL A 249 4.61 -0.56 6.39
N LEU A 250 5.88 -0.66 6.00
CA LEU A 250 6.96 -1.20 6.84
C LEU A 250 7.07 -0.49 8.19
N ASN A 251 6.89 0.82 8.24
CA ASN A 251 6.89 1.58 9.49
C ASN A 251 5.86 1.08 10.52
N THR A 252 4.75 0.46 10.07
CA THR A 252 3.70 -0.12 10.95
C THR A 252 3.75 -1.65 11.04
N CYS A 253 4.68 -2.30 10.34
CA CYS A 253 4.81 -3.75 10.31
C CYS A 253 5.30 -4.31 11.66
N GLU A 254 4.76 -5.45 12.11
CA GLU A 254 5.03 -6.07 13.42
C GLU A 254 6.52 -6.24 13.68
N VAL A 255 7.25 -6.80 12.71
CA VAL A 255 8.68 -7.10 12.85
C VAL A 255 9.59 -5.87 12.77
N PHE A 256 9.06 -4.69 12.48
CA PHE A 256 9.81 -3.42 12.48
C PHE A 256 9.69 -2.66 13.80
N GLN A 257 8.84 -3.08 14.74
CA GLN A 257 8.65 -2.34 15.99
C GLN A 257 9.66 -2.78 17.06
N PRO A 258 10.42 -1.84 17.68
CA PRO A 258 11.37 -2.20 18.72
C PRO A 258 10.66 -2.75 19.97
N THR A 259 9.51 -2.18 20.31
CA THR A 259 8.65 -2.60 21.42
C THR A 259 7.28 -3.04 20.91
N THR A 260 6.65 -3.99 21.60
CA THR A 260 5.29 -4.43 21.29
C THR A 260 4.28 -3.32 21.63
N SER A 261 3.65 -2.77 20.60
CA SER A 261 2.38 -2.03 20.74
C SER A 261 1.20 -3.02 20.74
N ALA A 262 -0.03 -2.49 20.75
CA ALA A 262 -1.28 -3.25 20.73
C ALA A 262 -1.36 -4.27 19.58
N THR A 263 -2.15 -5.33 19.77
CA THR A 263 -2.31 -6.51 18.89
C THR A 263 -2.22 -6.19 17.40
N PHE A 264 -1.10 -6.56 16.79
CA PHE A 264 -0.86 -6.40 15.35
C PHE A 264 -1.88 -7.16 14.51
N TYR A 265 -2.29 -6.55 13.40
CA TYR A 265 -3.20 -7.12 12.40
C TYR A 265 -4.59 -7.51 12.91
N GLY A 266 -5.01 -6.96 14.05
CA GLY A 266 -6.42 -6.98 14.48
C GLY A 266 -7.33 -6.29 13.47
N ALA A 267 -8.61 -6.70 13.45
CA ALA A 267 -9.62 -6.12 12.56
C ALA A 267 -9.77 -4.60 12.77
N VAL A 268 -9.86 -3.86 11.67
CA VAL A 268 -10.06 -2.40 11.69
C VAL A 268 -11.31 -2.06 10.89
N THR A 269 -12.22 -1.32 11.51
CA THR A 269 -13.41 -0.77 10.85
C THR A 269 -13.12 0.66 10.43
N THR A 270 -13.33 0.97 9.14
CA THR A 270 -13.10 2.31 8.58
C THR A 270 -14.28 2.77 7.72
N THR A 271 -14.45 4.07 7.58
CA THR A 271 -15.27 4.68 6.52
C THR A 271 -14.42 5.66 5.72
N LEU A 272 -14.73 5.88 4.45
CA LEU A 272 -14.04 6.84 3.59
C LEU A 272 -15.06 7.73 2.87
N LYS A 273 -14.81 9.04 2.91
CA LYS A 273 -15.61 10.08 2.26
C LYS A 273 -14.68 10.92 1.37
N THR A 274 -14.77 10.77 0.05
CA THR A 274 -13.94 11.51 -0.92
C THR A 274 -14.64 12.76 -1.44
N TYR A 275 -13.87 13.79 -1.85
CA TYR A 275 -14.41 15.12 -2.20
C TYR A 275 -14.00 15.61 -3.61
N GLY A 276 -14.94 16.29 -4.26
CA GLY A 276 -14.71 17.17 -5.41
C GLY A 276 -14.49 16.50 -6.76
N ASN A 277 -14.32 17.34 -7.80
CA ASN A 277 -13.78 16.91 -9.08
C ASN A 277 -12.24 16.74 -8.94
N PRO A 278 -11.68 15.53 -9.13
CA PRO A 278 -10.25 15.28 -8.96
C PRO A 278 -9.36 15.86 -10.07
N ASN A 279 -9.91 16.31 -11.21
CA ASN A 279 -9.12 16.91 -12.29
C ASN A 279 -9.57 18.36 -12.59
N PRO A 280 -8.82 19.38 -12.13
CA PRO A 280 -9.04 20.79 -12.47
C PRO A 280 -8.28 21.24 -13.74
N TYR A 281 -7.70 20.31 -14.51
CA TYR A 281 -6.94 20.55 -15.74
C TYR A 281 -5.59 21.29 -15.55
N ASP A 282 -5.02 21.26 -14.34
CA ASP A 282 -3.71 21.88 -14.02
C ASP A 282 -2.52 20.90 -14.08
N GLY A 283 -2.73 19.69 -14.59
CA GLY A 283 -1.72 18.63 -14.64
C GLY A 283 -1.65 17.72 -13.40
N ASN A 284 -2.55 17.88 -12.42
CA ASN A 284 -2.62 17.03 -11.23
C ASN A 284 -3.95 16.30 -11.09
N ILE A 285 -3.90 15.11 -10.50
CA ILE A 285 -5.06 14.42 -9.93
C ILE A 285 -5.08 14.75 -8.44
N TYR A 286 -6.13 15.44 -7.98
CA TYR A 286 -6.29 15.77 -6.56
C TYR A 286 -7.11 14.72 -5.83
N VAL A 287 -6.47 14.08 -4.85
CA VAL A 287 -7.10 13.05 -4.02
C VAL A 287 -7.30 13.61 -2.60
N ARG A 288 -8.57 13.77 -2.21
CA ARG A 288 -8.99 14.51 -1.02
C ARG A 288 -10.15 13.79 -0.33
N GLY A 289 -10.11 13.73 1.00
CA GLY A 289 -11.13 13.01 1.75
C GLY A 289 -11.03 13.13 3.25
N LYS A 290 -12.06 12.57 3.90
CA LYS A 290 -12.12 12.27 5.32
C LYS A 290 -12.33 10.78 5.52
N PHE A 291 -11.87 10.25 6.65
CA PHE A 291 -12.09 8.87 7.05
C PHE A 291 -12.44 8.77 8.53
N THR A 292 -13.09 7.68 8.91
CA THR A 292 -13.10 7.21 10.31
C THR A 292 -12.31 5.92 10.39
N SER A 293 -11.74 5.61 11.56
CA SER A 293 -11.02 4.35 11.79
C SER A 293 -11.07 3.93 13.25
N SER A 294 -11.20 2.63 13.51
CA SER A 294 -11.05 2.05 14.86
C SER A 294 -9.59 1.85 15.29
N SER A 295 -8.62 2.12 14.41
CA SER A 295 -7.19 2.14 14.72
C SER A 295 -6.56 3.42 14.13
N PRO A 296 -5.66 4.14 14.84
CA PRO A 296 -5.07 5.37 14.31
C PRO A 296 -4.41 5.16 12.95
N VAL A 297 -4.70 6.03 11.98
CA VAL A 297 -4.10 5.97 10.64
C VAL A 297 -2.84 6.82 10.63
N THR A 298 -1.72 6.24 10.19
CA THR A 298 -0.41 6.92 10.18
C THR A 298 -0.15 7.64 8.85
N ASN A 299 -0.56 7.02 7.74
CA ASN A 299 -0.33 7.51 6.38
C ASN A 299 -1.51 7.09 5.48
N VAL A 300 -1.71 7.83 4.40
CA VAL A 300 -2.61 7.45 3.30
C VAL A 300 -1.75 7.22 2.05
N LEU A 301 -1.96 6.10 1.39
CA LEU A 301 -1.26 5.73 0.16
C LEU A 301 -2.21 5.80 -1.02
N TYR A 302 -1.66 6.08 -2.20
CA TYR A 302 -2.40 6.20 -3.45
C TYR A 302 -1.67 5.39 -4.51
N PHE A 303 -2.33 4.39 -5.06
CA PHE A 303 -1.81 3.61 -6.18
C PHE A 303 -2.67 3.93 -7.40
N LEU A 304 -2.05 4.43 -8.46
CA LEU A 304 -2.71 4.63 -9.75
C LEU A 304 -2.28 3.51 -10.68
N ASP A 305 -3.21 2.59 -10.92
CA ASP A 305 -2.97 1.29 -11.53
C ASP A 305 -3.59 1.25 -12.94
N PRO A 306 -2.78 1.34 -14.01
CA PRO A 306 -3.26 1.26 -15.39
C PRO A 306 -3.61 -0.18 -15.76
N ASN A 307 -4.81 -0.42 -16.27
CA ASN A 307 -5.13 -1.67 -16.95
C ASN A 307 -4.65 -1.58 -18.42
N VAL A 308 -3.41 -1.98 -18.67
CA VAL A 308 -2.87 -2.08 -20.05
C VAL A 308 -2.99 -3.50 -20.59
N ASN A 309 -3.08 -3.61 -21.92
CA ASN A 309 -3.13 -4.90 -22.63
C ASN A 309 -4.25 -5.85 -22.17
N ASN A 310 -5.31 -5.31 -21.55
CA ASN A 310 -6.38 -6.05 -20.88
C ASN A 310 -5.86 -7.06 -19.83
N GLU A 311 -4.74 -6.76 -19.14
CA GLU A 311 -4.26 -7.58 -18.02
C GLU A 311 -5.34 -7.73 -16.93
N GLY A 312 -6.21 -6.73 -16.80
CA GLY A 312 -7.34 -6.68 -15.88
C GLY A 312 -7.01 -5.81 -14.69
N THR A 313 -7.60 -6.11 -13.53
CA THR A 313 -7.28 -5.42 -12.27
C THR A 313 -7.13 -6.40 -11.11
N GLY A 314 -6.55 -5.93 -10.00
CA GLY A 314 -6.28 -6.71 -8.80
C GLY A 314 -4.82 -7.15 -8.65
N VAL A 315 -4.59 -8.10 -7.74
CA VAL A 315 -3.25 -8.60 -7.37
C VAL A 315 -2.59 -9.32 -8.56
N ASN A 316 -1.27 -9.17 -8.70
CA ASN A 316 -0.43 -9.69 -9.81
C ASN A 316 -0.70 -9.04 -11.17
N LYS A 317 -1.46 -7.93 -11.18
CA LYS A 317 -1.78 -7.10 -12.35
C LYS A 317 -1.42 -5.63 -12.11
N ASP A 318 -0.65 -5.38 -11.05
CA ASP A 318 -0.39 -4.08 -10.44
C ASP A 318 1.11 -3.74 -10.32
N TYR A 319 1.98 -4.48 -11.03
CA TYR A 319 3.42 -4.19 -11.19
C TYR A 319 3.71 -2.83 -11.85
N ASN A 320 2.72 -2.25 -12.51
CA ASN A 320 2.75 -0.97 -13.19
C ASN A 320 2.12 0.17 -12.36
N ALA A 321 1.53 -0.12 -11.19
CA ALA A 321 0.80 0.83 -10.37
C ALA A 321 1.74 1.87 -9.73
N ASN A 322 1.61 3.14 -10.13
CA ASN A 322 2.42 4.21 -9.54
C ASN A 322 1.96 4.51 -8.11
N ALA A 323 2.86 4.34 -7.15
CA ALA A 323 2.58 4.56 -5.73
C ALA A 323 3.01 5.96 -5.26
N PHE A 324 2.16 6.55 -4.41
CA PHE A 324 2.36 7.84 -3.74
C PHE A 324 1.93 7.71 -2.28
N ARG A 325 2.42 8.61 -1.41
CA ARG A 325 2.10 8.65 0.02
C ARG A 325 1.83 10.09 0.47
N SER A 326 0.86 10.30 1.35
CA SER A 326 0.70 11.52 2.13
C SER A 326 0.59 11.22 3.62
N SER A 327 0.98 12.19 4.43
CA SER A 327 0.58 12.24 5.84
C SER A 327 -0.92 12.50 5.97
N VAL A 328 -1.44 12.27 7.17
CA VAL A 328 -2.83 12.53 7.59
C VAL A 328 -2.93 13.97 8.12
N THR A 329 -3.92 14.75 7.65
CA THR A 329 -4.01 16.21 7.86
C THR A 329 -5.46 16.74 7.99
N PRO A 330 -6.05 16.95 9.19
CA PRO A 330 -5.65 16.49 10.53
C PRO A 330 -5.89 14.98 10.69
N THR A 331 -5.97 14.46 11.93
CA THR A 331 -6.13 13.03 12.31
C THR A 331 -7.15 12.18 11.54
N ASP A 332 -8.10 12.78 10.81
CA ASP A 332 -9.20 12.12 10.11
C ASP A 332 -9.26 12.43 8.60
N SER A 333 -8.26 13.13 8.03
CA SER A 333 -8.36 13.78 6.72
C SER A 333 -7.11 13.63 5.86
N PHE A 334 -7.25 13.82 4.55
CA PHE A 334 -6.13 13.88 3.59
C PHE A 334 -6.44 14.80 2.40
N ASN A 335 -5.39 15.40 1.84
CA ASN A 335 -5.44 16.20 0.61
C ASN A 335 -4.06 16.14 -0.06
N VAL A 336 -3.99 15.56 -1.25
CA VAL A 336 -2.75 15.43 -2.02
C VAL A 336 -2.99 15.80 -3.49
N ALA A 337 -1.94 16.35 -4.13
CA ALA A 337 -1.87 16.50 -5.57
C ALA A 337 -0.93 15.42 -6.13
N LEU A 338 -1.42 14.63 -7.09
CA LEU A 338 -0.68 13.54 -7.73
C LEU A 338 -0.36 13.98 -9.17
N PRO A 339 0.89 14.35 -9.50
CA PRO A 339 1.21 14.88 -10.81
C PRO A 339 1.00 13.85 -11.92
N VAL A 340 0.22 14.20 -12.95
CA VAL A 340 -0.01 13.35 -14.14
C VAL A 340 1.30 13.10 -14.88
N GLY A 341 2.23 14.06 -14.85
CA GLY A 341 3.57 13.90 -15.41
C GLY A 341 4.38 12.74 -14.80
N ASP A 342 4.07 12.33 -13.57
CA ASP A 342 4.78 11.28 -12.84
C ASP A 342 4.34 9.85 -13.19
N LEU A 343 3.29 9.69 -13.98
CA LEU A 343 2.75 8.40 -14.42
C LEU A 343 3.39 7.97 -15.75
N GLN A 344 3.84 6.71 -15.89
CA GLN A 344 4.39 6.26 -17.18
C GLN A 344 3.32 6.05 -18.26
N VAL A 345 2.16 5.52 -17.89
CA VAL A 345 1.05 5.23 -18.81
C VAL A 345 0.06 6.41 -18.77
N LYS A 346 -0.53 6.71 -19.93
CA LYS A 346 -1.53 7.76 -20.18
C LYS A 346 -2.42 7.33 -21.38
N GLY A 347 -2.78 8.22 -22.30
CA GLY A 347 -3.50 7.87 -23.54
C GLY A 347 -5.00 7.68 -23.35
N ASN A 348 -5.53 6.57 -23.86
CA ASN A 348 -6.93 6.14 -23.74
C ASN A 348 -7.01 4.86 -22.90
N THR A 349 -6.64 4.96 -21.61
CA THR A 349 -6.36 3.80 -20.75
C THR A 349 -7.23 3.80 -19.48
N PRO A 350 -7.92 2.70 -19.14
CA PRO A 350 -8.63 2.55 -17.88
C PRO A 350 -7.67 2.44 -16.68
N TYR A 351 -8.09 2.94 -15.52
CA TYR A 351 -7.30 2.98 -14.29
C TYR A 351 -8.12 2.63 -13.04
N GLU A 352 -7.46 1.99 -12.08
CA GLU A 352 -7.87 1.99 -10.68
C GLU A 352 -7.07 3.05 -9.88
N LEU A 353 -7.77 3.88 -9.11
CA LEU A 353 -7.21 4.64 -7.99
C LEU A 353 -7.51 3.86 -6.71
N LYS A 354 -6.47 3.25 -6.12
CA LYS A 354 -6.55 2.56 -4.82
C LYS A 354 -6.07 3.51 -3.72
N ILE A 355 -6.98 3.98 -2.87
CA ILE A 355 -6.67 4.77 -1.66
C ILE A 355 -6.51 3.78 -0.50
N LYS A 356 -5.35 3.75 0.15
CA LYS A 356 -5.03 2.80 1.23
C LYS A 356 -4.76 3.53 2.55
N LEU A 357 -5.48 3.18 3.61
CA LEU A 357 -5.28 3.69 4.97
C LEU A 357 -4.32 2.76 5.72
N VAL A 358 -3.15 3.27 6.14
CA VAL A 358 -2.15 2.49 6.88
C VAL A 358 -2.37 2.67 8.38
N CYS A 359 -2.95 1.67 9.03
CA CYS A 359 -3.29 1.71 10.45
C CYS A 359 -2.07 1.39 11.33
N GLN A 360 -2.03 1.95 12.53
CA GLN A 360 -0.91 1.83 13.47
C GLN A 360 -0.66 0.38 13.92
N ASN A 361 -1.67 -0.50 13.86
CA ASN A 361 -1.53 -1.93 14.15
C ASN A 361 -1.02 -2.76 12.94
N GLY A 362 -0.61 -2.12 11.84
CA GLY A 362 -0.12 -2.76 10.62
C GLY A 362 -1.22 -3.18 9.63
N THR A 363 -2.50 -3.06 9.96
CA THR A 363 -3.59 -3.33 9.00
C THR A 363 -3.65 -2.23 7.94
N VAL A 364 -3.73 -2.61 6.67
CA VAL A 364 -3.91 -1.69 5.53
C VAL A 364 -5.30 -1.88 4.92
N VAL A 365 -6.16 -0.87 4.99
CA VAL A 365 -7.52 -0.92 4.42
C VAL A 365 -7.53 -0.21 3.07
N THR A 366 -8.05 -0.86 2.02
CA THR A 366 -8.05 -0.34 0.64
C THR A 366 -9.45 0.03 0.17
N TYR A 367 -9.58 1.20 -0.46
CA TYR A 367 -10.76 1.66 -1.20
C TYR A 367 -10.37 1.88 -2.67
N THR A 368 -11.10 1.27 -3.60
CA THR A 368 -10.81 1.33 -5.04
C THR A 368 -11.86 2.17 -5.77
N TYR A 369 -11.40 3.07 -6.63
CA TYR A 369 -12.22 3.90 -7.50
C TYR A 369 -11.73 3.80 -8.94
N ASN A 370 -12.64 3.75 -9.91
CA ASN A 370 -12.26 3.64 -11.33
C ASN A 370 -12.30 5.01 -12.01
N PHE A 371 -11.34 5.24 -12.91
CA PHE A 371 -11.30 6.37 -13.84
C PHE A 371 -10.62 5.92 -15.14
N SER A 372 -10.51 6.81 -16.13
CA SER A 372 -9.73 6.53 -17.34
C SER A 372 -8.94 7.75 -17.77
N PHE A 373 -7.78 7.56 -18.39
CA PHE A 373 -7.21 8.58 -19.26
C PHE A 373 -7.99 8.59 -20.58
N VAL A 374 -8.27 9.79 -21.10
CA VAL A 374 -8.81 10.03 -22.44
C VAL A 374 -7.99 11.16 -23.05
N SER A 375 -7.30 10.88 -24.17
CA SER A 375 -6.36 11.79 -24.82
C SER A 375 -5.37 12.43 -23.83
N ASP A 376 -4.72 11.59 -23.00
CA ASP A 376 -3.76 11.99 -21.95
C ASP A 376 -4.32 12.82 -20.79
N VAL A 377 -5.63 13.05 -20.72
CA VAL A 377 -6.31 13.75 -19.63
C VAL A 377 -7.07 12.76 -18.73
N PRO A 378 -6.90 12.78 -17.38
CA PRO A 378 -7.63 11.88 -16.50
C PRO A 378 -9.10 12.31 -16.37
N GLN A 379 -10.01 11.37 -16.65
CA GLN A 379 -11.46 11.53 -16.64
C GLN A 379 -12.08 10.59 -15.60
N PHE A 380 -12.69 11.17 -14.57
CA PHE A 380 -13.40 10.44 -13.53
C PHE A 380 -14.92 10.43 -13.80
N PRO A 381 -15.65 9.34 -13.48
CA PRO A 381 -17.08 9.27 -13.72
C PRO A 381 -17.86 10.37 -12.98
N ASN A 382 -18.78 11.03 -13.70
CA ASN A 382 -19.65 12.11 -13.18
C ASN A 382 -21.10 11.65 -12.98
N SER A 383 -21.33 10.34 -12.91
CA SER A 383 -22.64 9.70 -12.81
C SER A 383 -22.63 8.53 -11.83
N ILE A 384 -23.74 8.30 -11.14
CA ILE A 384 -23.93 7.18 -10.21
C ILE A 384 -24.72 6.07 -10.93
N GLN A 385 -24.30 4.82 -10.72
CA GLN A 385 -24.97 3.65 -11.28
C GLN A 385 -25.84 2.98 -10.21
N PHE A 386 -27.12 2.80 -10.54
CA PHE A 386 -28.19 2.29 -9.69
C PHE A 386 -28.69 0.94 -10.23
N TYR A 387 -29.13 0.05 -9.34
CA TYR A 387 -29.53 -1.32 -9.70
C TYR A 387 -30.78 -1.77 -8.95
N GLN A 388 -31.59 -2.57 -9.64
CA GLN A 388 -32.83 -3.12 -9.11
C GLN A 388 -32.64 -3.96 -7.85
N HIS A 389 -31.65 -4.85 -7.85
CA HIS A 389 -31.46 -5.85 -6.81
C HIS A 389 -30.20 -5.60 -5.99
N CYS A 390 -30.16 -6.20 -4.80
CA CYS A 390 -28.94 -6.26 -4.01
C CYS A 390 -27.81 -7.00 -4.76
N SER A 391 -26.57 -6.75 -4.36
CA SER A 391 -25.36 -7.21 -5.06
C SER A 391 -25.24 -6.72 -6.51
N TYR A 392 -25.86 -5.57 -6.84
CA TYR A 392 -25.75 -4.89 -8.13
C TYR A 392 -26.36 -5.67 -9.32
N GLY A 393 -27.49 -6.35 -9.09
CA GLY A 393 -28.22 -7.14 -10.10
C GLY A 393 -29.51 -6.51 -10.62
N GLY A 394 -30.13 -7.16 -11.61
CA GLY A 394 -31.39 -6.72 -12.25
C GLY A 394 -31.17 -5.58 -13.25
N TRP A 395 -32.18 -4.72 -13.46
CA TRP A 395 -32.01 -3.54 -14.32
C TRP A 395 -30.94 -2.59 -13.78
N THR A 396 -30.38 -1.76 -14.67
CA THR A 396 -29.36 -0.77 -14.34
C THR A 396 -29.74 0.61 -14.89
N ALA A 397 -29.65 1.65 -14.06
CA ALA A 397 -29.83 3.03 -14.44
C ALA A 397 -28.56 3.85 -14.14
N THR A 398 -28.22 4.83 -14.97
CA THR A 398 -27.03 5.67 -14.76
C THR A 398 -27.43 7.14 -14.80
N LEU A 399 -27.36 7.82 -13.66
CA LEU A 399 -27.77 9.21 -13.50
C LEU A 399 -26.52 10.09 -13.31
N PRO A 400 -26.23 11.04 -14.22
CA PRO A 400 -25.27 12.12 -14.02
C PRO A 400 -25.56 12.97 -12.77
N ILE A 401 -24.67 13.92 -12.47
CA ILE A 401 -24.96 15.01 -11.53
C ILE A 401 -26.22 15.75 -11.97
N GLY A 402 -27.19 15.87 -11.05
CA GLY A 402 -28.51 16.40 -11.32
C GLY A 402 -29.52 16.12 -10.21
N THR A 403 -30.76 16.58 -10.41
CA THR A 403 -31.90 16.36 -9.52
C THR A 403 -33.04 15.75 -10.32
N TYR A 404 -33.57 14.63 -9.85
CA TYR A 404 -34.47 13.77 -10.60
C TYR A 404 -35.75 13.48 -9.80
N THR A 405 -36.89 13.97 -10.29
CA THR A 405 -38.24 13.56 -9.86
C THR A 405 -38.55 12.15 -10.36
N GLN A 406 -39.59 11.50 -9.81
CA GLN A 406 -40.07 10.18 -10.21
C GLN A 406 -40.18 10.04 -11.74
N SER A 407 -40.79 11.02 -12.41
CA SER A 407 -40.93 11.03 -13.86
C SER A 407 -39.58 11.05 -14.59
N GLN A 408 -38.62 11.86 -14.12
CA GLN A 408 -37.28 11.98 -14.70
C GLN A 408 -36.41 10.75 -14.42
N MET A 409 -36.58 10.09 -13.27
CA MET A 409 -35.95 8.81 -12.97
C MET A 409 -36.42 7.73 -13.95
N GLY A 410 -37.73 7.66 -14.20
CA GLY A 410 -38.34 6.72 -15.15
C GLY A 410 -37.80 6.88 -16.58
N THR A 411 -37.57 8.12 -17.06
CA THR A 411 -36.99 8.35 -18.41
C THR A 411 -35.53 7.91 -18.52
N LEU A 412 -34.83 7.68 -17.40
CA LEU A 412 -33.45 7.19 -17.33
C LEU A 412 -33.35 5.72 -16.90
N GLY A 413 -34.49 5.01 -16.84
CA GLY A 413 -34.56 3.59 -16.47
C GLY A 413 -34.46 3.31 -14.96
N LEU A 414 -34.47 4.34 -14.10
CA LEU A 414 -34.50 4.18 -12.65
C LEU A 414 -35.95 4.01 -12.19
N VAL A 415 -36.35 2.77 -11.91
CA VAL A 415 -37.75 2.42 -11.62
C VAL A 415 -38.15 2.87 -10.20
N ASN A 416 -39.32 3.49 -10.11
CA ASN A 416 -39.90 3.96 -8.86
C ASN A 416 -40.20 2.79 -7.91
N ASN A 417 -39.81 2.90 -6.63
CA ASN A 417 -40.05 1.87 -5.62
C ASN A 417 -39.50 0.46 -5.99
N ASP A 418 -38.34 0.40 -6.67
CA ASP A 418 -37.70 -0.87 -7.09
C ASP A 418 -36.16 -0.78 -7.04
N LEU A 419 -35.61 0.18 -6.27
CA LEU A 419 -34.17 0.41 -6.10
C LEU A 419 -33.65 -0.32 -4.86
N SER A 420 -32.71 -1.26 -5.05
CA SER A 420 -32.05 -1.97 -3.94
C SER A 420 -30.54 -1.69 -3.78
N SER A 421 -29.80 -1.26 -4.80
CA SER A 421 -28.35 -1.00 -4.66
C SER A 421 -27.79 0.05 -5.62
N PHE A 422 -26.60 0.60 -5.32
CA PHE A 422 -25.89 1.56 -6.19
C PHE A 422 -24.37 1.59 -5.96
N LYS A 423 -23.62 2.01 -6.99
CA LYS A 423 -22.17 2.29 -6.92
C LYS A 423 -21.92 3.78 -7.09
N ILE A 424 -21.24 4.39 -6.13
CA ILE A 424 -20.87 5.80 -6.13
C ILE A 424 -19.39 5.94 -6.52
N PRO A 425 -19.05 6.63 -7.62
CA PRO A 425 -17.68 6.96 -7.99
C PRO A 425 -16.98 7.90 -7.00
N TYR A 426 -15.69 8.13 -7.22
CA TYR A 426 -14.90 9.08 -6.44
C TYR A 426 -15.55 10.48 -6.44
N GLY A 427 -15.62 11.13 -5.27
CA GLY A 427 -16.00 12.53 -5.14
C GLY A 427 -17.50 12.84 -5.30
N LEU A 428 -18.34 11.84 -5.57
CA LEU A 428 -19.80 12.00 -5.68
C LEU A 428 -20.53 11.62 -4.38
N LYS A 429 -21.78 12.09 -4.27
CA LYS A 429 -22.77 11.65 -3.29
C LYS A 429 -24.14 11.50 -3.95
N VAL A 430 -24.99 10.69 -3.33
CA VAL A 430 -26.43 10.63 -3.65
C VAL A 430 -27.25 10.97 -2.42
N THR A 431 -28.30 11.77 -2.61
CA THR A 431 -29.41 11.86 -1.66
C THR A 431 -30.62 11.17 -2.27
N ILE A 432 -31.16 10.16 -1.59
CA ILE A 432 -32.38 9.45 -1.99
C ILE A 432 -33.55 9.87 -1.09
N TYR A 433 -34.74 9.92 -1.66
CA TYR A 433 -35.97 10.39 -1.01
C TYR A 433 -37.09 9.36 -1.20
N LYS A 434 -37.92 9.17 -0.16
CA LYS A 434 -39.05 8.24 -0.24
C LYS A 434 -40.19 8.73 -1.14
N ASP A 435 -40.44 10.03 -1.12
CA ASP A 435 -41.52 10.63 -1.89
C ASP A 435 -40.97 11.34 -3.15
N ASP A 436 -41.84 11.58 -4.13
CA ASP A 436 -41.50 12.39 -5.30
C ASP A 436 -41.22 13.85 -4.91
N ASN A 437 -40.60 14.62 -5.81
CA ASN A 437 -40.27 16.04 -5.64
C ASN A 437 -39.44 16.33 -4.39
N PHE A 438 -38.61 15.36 -3.98
CA PHE A 438 -37.67 15.43 -2.86
C PHE A 438 -38.35 15.56 -1.49
N GLY A 439 -39.56 15.01 -1.36
CA GLY A 439 -40.32 14.92 -0.11
C GLY A 439 -39.96 13.71 0.75
N GLY A 440 -40.64 13.61 1.89
CA GLY A 440 -40.57 12.45 2.78
C GLY A 440 -39.24 12.25 3.50
N ALA A 441 -39.03 11.02 3.97
CA ALA A 441 -37.76 10.62 4.57
C ALA A 441 -36.65 10.57 3.51
N SER A 442 -35.42 10.96 3.89
CA SER A 442 -34.27 10.97 2.99
C SER A 442 -33.00 10.47 3.66
N ALA A 443 -32.04 10.00 2.85
CA ALA A 443 -30.73 9.56 3.28
C ALA A 443 -29.64 9.97 2.29
N VAL A 444 -28.44 10.28 2.81
CA VAL A 444 -27.27 10.70 2.02
C VAL A 444 -26.20 9.62 2.07
N TYR A 445 -25.73 9.18 0.90
CA TYR A 445 -24.67 8.19 0.77
C TYR A 445 -23.48 8.76 0.02
N THR A 446 -22.28 8.41 0.48
CA THR A 446 -20.98 8.90 -0.05
C THR A 446 -20.02 7.77 -0.43
N GLY A 447 -20.52 6.53 -0.36
CA GLY A 447 -19.92 5.32 -0.90
C GLY A 447 -21.04 4.42 -1.43
N GLY A 448 -20.68 3.44 -2.27
CA GLY A 448 -21.64 2.48 -2.81
C GLY A 448 -22.33 1.66 -1.70
N ASN A 449 -23.56 1.24 -1.96
CA ASN A 449 -24.31 0.35 -1.09
C ASN A 449 -24.78 -0.86 -1.90
N SER A 450 -24.40 -2.07 -1.48
CA SER A 450 -24.79 -3.31 -2.14
C SER A 450 -26.19 -3.79 -1.79
N CYS A 451 -26.85 -3.25 -0.75
CA CYS A 451 -28.24 -3.60 -0.39
C CYS A 451 -28.86 -2.54 0.54
N LEU A 452 -29.99 -1.93 0.16
CA LEU A 452 -30.65 -0.83 0.89
C LEU A 452 -31.53 -1.29 2.08
N SER A 453 -31.06 -2.32 2.81
CA SER A 453 -31.73 -2.92 3.98
C SER A 453 -32.03 -1.94 5.12
N GLY A 454 -31.41 -0.76 5.14
CA GLY A 454 -31.68 0.34 6.07
C GLY A 454 -33.01 1.10 5.83
N GLY A 455 -34.05 0.43 5.32
CA GLY A 455 -35.39 1.00 5.17
C GLY A 455 -35.60 1.92 3.96
N PHE A 456 -34.71 1.88 2.96
CA PHE A 456 -34.85 2.56 1.66
C PHE A 456 -34.95 1.62 0.46
N ASN A 457 -34.85 0.29 0.68
CA ASN A 457 -35.11 -0.72 -0.36
C ASN A 457 -36.53 -0.52 -0.92
N ASP A 458 -36.66 -0.48 -2.25
CA ASP A 458 -37.93 -0.52 -2.97
C ASP A 458 -38.94 0.56 -2.56
N VAL A 459 -38.45 1.70 -2.07
CA VAL A 459 -39.29 2.85 -1.65
C VAL A 459 -38.72 4.21 -2.07
N VAL A 460 -37.78 4.26 -3.02
CA VAL A 460 -37.20 5.52 -3.52
C VAL A 460 -38.02 6.07 -4.67
N SER A 461 -38.48 7.32 -4.53
CA SER A 461 -39.30 8.03 -5.53
C SER A 461 -38.68 9.33 -6.06
N SER A 462 -37.59 9.84 -5.46
CA SER A 462 -36.78 10.90 -6.10
C SER A 462 -35.32 10.92 -5.62
N VAL A 463 -34.41 11.46 -6.43
CA VAL A 463 -32.96 11.35 -6.25
C VAL A 463 -32.23 12.66 -6.58
N LYS A 464 -31.16 12.99 -5.84
CA LYS A 464 -30.20 14.04 -6.16
C LYS A 464 -28.79 13.47 -6.22
N VAL A 465 -28.09 13.65 -7.33
CA VAL A 465 -26.68 13.29 -7.53
C VAL A 465 -25.85 14.56 -7.58
N ALA A 466 -24.79 14.65 -6.78
CA ALA A 466 -23.94 15.84 -6.70
C ALA A 466 -22.49 15.48 -6.35
N TYR A 467 -21.58 16.44 -6.52
CA TYR A 467 -20.29 16.38 -5.83
C TYR A 467 -20.50 16.42 -4.31
N ASN A 468 -19.63 15.70 -3.60
CA ASN A 468 -19.72 15.46 -2.16
C ASN A 468 -19.34 16.66 -1.30
#